data_AF-A0A3N5W204-F1
#
_entry.id   AF-A0A3N5W204-F1
#
_cell.length_a   1.000
_cell.length_b   1.000
_cell.length_c   1.000
_cell.angle_alpha   90.00
_cell.angle_beta   90.00
_cell.angle_gamma   90.00
#
_symmetry.space_group_name_H-M   'P 1'
#
loop_
_entity.id
_entity.type
_entity.pdbx_description
1 polymer ?
#
loop_
_entity_poly.entity_id
_entity_poly.type
_entity_poly.pdbx_seq_one_letter_code
_entity_poly.pdbx_strand_id
1 'polypeptide(L)'
;EFMSIRERDFVTASKALGSKSRRIIFREILPNALPPMIVNASLMVGVAILFEAGLSFLGLSDPNIMSWGYMIGSSRTYLRQAWWTVTFPGLAIFVTVLSLSLVGDWLNDFLNPKNRGRSRN
;
A
#
# COMPACT_ATOMS: atom_id res chain seq x y z
N GLU A 1 8.03 14.78 12.03
CA GLU A 1 7.75 15.98 12.86
C GLU A 1 7.95 17.31 12.12
N PHE A 2 9.11 17.62 11.53
CA PHE A 2 9.31 18.89 10.78
C PHE A 2 8.34 19.16 9.61
N MET A 3 7.83 18.14 8.91
CA MET A 3 6.82 18.33 7.84
C MET A 3 5.46 18.73 8.41
N SER A 4 5.05 18.12 9.53
CA SER A 4 3.79 18.43 10.19
C SER A 4 3.79 19.84 10.80
N ILE A 5 4.94 20.30 11.32
CA ILE A 5 5.10 21.68 11.80
C ILE A 5 5.01 22.66 10.63
N ARG A 6 5.70 22.39 9.50
CA ARG A 6 5.58 23.23 8.29
C ARG A 6 4.16 23.25 7.75
N GLU A 7 3.47 22.13 7.60
CA GLU A 7 2.07 22.14 7.13
C GLU A 7 1.16 22.97 8.05
N ARG A 8 1.34 22.89 9.37
CA ARG A 8 0.60 23.73 10.33
C ARG A 8 0.93 25.21 10.17
N ASP A 9 2.20 25.57 10.00
CA ASP A 9 2.63 26.96 9.81
C ASP A 9 2.17 27.52 8.46
N PHE A 10 2.22 26.74 7.38
CA PHE A 10 1.75 27.12 6.04
C PHE A 10 0.23 27.34 6.02
N VAL A 11 -0.54 26.48 6.69
CA VAL A 11 -2.01 26.66 6.83
C VAL A 11 -2.34 27.90 7.67
N THR A 12 -1.57 28.16 8.72
CA THR A 12 -1.76 29.32 9.61
C THR A 12 -1.39 30.63 8.91
N ALA A 13 -0.27 30.66 8.18
CA ALA A 13 0.16 31.79 7.35
C ALA A 13 -0.81 32.08 6.19
N SER A 14 -1.32 31.04 5.53
CA SER A 14 -2.29 31.20 4.43
C SER A 14 -3.66 31.68 4.91
N LYS A 15 -4.08 31.30 6.12
CA LYS A 15 -5.26 31.89 6.80
C LYS A 15 -5.04 33.36 7.16
N ALA A 16 -3.85 33.75 7.59
CA ALA A 16 -3.50 35.14 7.90
C ALA A 16 -3.52 36.05 6.63
N LEU A 17 -3.29 35.47 5.45
CA LEU A 17 -3.33 36.15 4.14
C LEU A 17 -4.74 36.25 3.52
N GLY A 18 -5.82 35.86 4.22
CA GLY A 18 -7.20 36.10 3.77
C GLY A 18 -7.66 35.30 2.53
N SER A 19 -6.89 34.29 2.10
CA SER A 19 -7.22 33.47 0.93
C SER A 19 -8.30 32.41 1.26
N LYS A 20 -9.29 32.23 0.35
CA LYS A 20 -10.33 31.18 0.44
C LYS A 20 -9.69 29.82 0.76
N SER A 21 -10.05 29.22 1.91
CA SER A 21 -9.52 27.94 2.40
C SER A 21 -9.47 26.82 1.35
N ARG A 22 -10.44 26.78 0.42
CA ARG A 22 -10.45 25.80 -0.68
C ARG A 22 -9.26 25.96 -1.62
N ARG A 23 -8.81 27.17 -1.94
CA ARG A 23 -7.69 27.41 -2.87
C ARG A 23 -6.36 26.96 -2.26
N ILE A 24 -6.18 27.14 -0.96
CA ILE A 24 -4.99 26.71 -0.21
C ILE A 24 -4.94 25.18 -0.14
N ILE A 25 -6.07 24.55 0.18
CA ILE A 25 -6.19 23.09 0.23
C ILE A 25 -5.81 22.47 -1.13
N PHE A 26 -6.45 22.91 -2.22
CA PHE A 26 -6.22 22.31 -3.54
C PHE A 26 -4.87 22.66 -4.19
N ARG A 27 -4.25 23.79 -3.83
CA ARG A 27 -3.03 24.29 -4.50
C ARG A 27 -1.74 24.06 -3.70
N GLU A 28 -1.81 24.02 -2.38
CA GLU A 28 -0.62 23.83 -1.53
C GLU A 28 -0.64 22.52 -0.75
N ILE A 29 -1.76 22.16 -0.14
CA ILE A 29 -1.82 20.97 0.73
C ILE A 29 -1.95 19.70 -0.11
N LEU A 30 -2.89 19.69 -1.07
CA LEU A 30 -3.16 18.53 -1.92
C LEU A 30 -1.91 18.03 -2.66
N PRO A 31 -1.18 18.85 -3.44
CA PRO A 31 -0.01 18.36 -4.18
C PRO A 31 1.16 17.95 -3.28
N ASN A 32 1.25 18.45 -2.05
CA ASN A 32 2.29 18.04 -1.08
C ASN A 32 1.90 16.78 -0.29
N ALA A 33 0.61 16.52 -0.08
CA ALA A 33 0.10 15.35 0.65
C ALA A 33 -0.27 14.16 -0.28
N LEU A 34 -0.57 14.42 -1.56
CA LEU A 34 -0.87 13.38 -2.56
C LEU A 34 0.26 12.35 -2.70
N PRO A 35 1.55 12.72 -2.77
CA PRO A 35 2.63 11.76 -2.92
C PRO A 35 2.65 10.69 -1.80
N PRO A 36 2.70 11.03 -0.49
CA PRO A 36 2.65 10.01 0.56
C PRO A 36 1.30 9.28 0.65
N MET A 37 0.18 9.91 0.27
CA MET A 37 -1.13 9.25 0.24
C MET A 37 -1.20 8.14 -0.82
N ILE A 38 -0.66 8.36 -2.02
CA ILE A 38 -0.63 7.37 -3.10
C ILE A 38 0.20 6.15 -2.67
N VAL A 39 1.32 6.39 -1.99
CA VAL A 39 2.16 5.31 -1.46
C VAL A 39 1.41 4.50 -0.41
N ASN A 40 0.77 5.17 0.55
CA ASN A 40 0.01 4.48 1.58
C ASN A 40 -1.17 3.69 0.97
N ALA A 41 -1.85 4.24 -0.03
CA ALA A 41 -2.89 3.54 -0.77
C ALA A 41 -2.35 2.27 -1.45
N SER A 42 -1.18 2.35 -2.09
CA SER A 42 -0.52 1.19 -2.71
C SER A 42 -0.20 0.09 -1.68
N LEU A 43 0.31 0.47 -0.51
CA LEU A 43 0.58 -0.47 0.57
C LEU A 43 -0.72 -1.12 1.09
N MET A 44 -1.79 -0.34 1.26
CA MET A 44 -3.10 -0.85 1.68
C MET A 44 -3.69 -1.85 0.67
N VAL A 45 -3.48 -1.64 -0.63
CA VAL A 45 -3.90 -2.60 -1.66
C VAL A 45 -3.18 -3.94 -1.50
N GLY A 46 -1.87 -3.94 -1.23
CA GLY A 46 -1.11 -5.18 -0.97
C GLY A 46 -1.65 -5.95 0.24
N VAL A 47 -1.97 -5.23 1.32
CA VAL A 47 -2.58 -5.83 2.53
C VAL A 47 -3.99 -6.37 2.23
N ALA A 48 -4.79 -5.65 1.44
CA ALA A 48 -6.12 -6.11 1.06
C ALA A 48 -6.09 -7.43 0.27
N ILE A 49 -5.15 -7.58 -0.66
CA ILE A 49 -4.96 -8.82 -1.43
C ILE A 49 -4.58 -9.99 -0.51
N LEU A 50 -3.66 -9.76 0.45
CA LEU A 50 -3.31 -10.77 1.45
C LEU A 50 -4.52 -11.19 2.29
N PHE A 51 -5.33 -10.21 2.69
CA PHE A 51 -6.51 -10.44 3.50
C PHE A 51 -7.55 -11.26 2.73
N GLU A 52 -7.82 -10.91 1.47
CA GLU A 52 -8.70 -11.66 0.56
C GLU A 52 -8.20 -13.09 0.32
N ALA A 53 -6.89 -13.26 0.10
CA ALA A 53 -6.27 -14.57 -0.05
C ALA A 53 -6.41 -15.42 1.23
N GLY A 54 -6.25 -14.80 2.41
CA GLY A 54 -6.46 -15.44 3.71
C GLY A 54 -7.91 -15.86 3.94
N LEU A 55 -8.88 -14.99 3.64
CA LEU A 55 -10.31 -15.32 3.69
C LEU A 55 -10.66 -16.45 2.73
N SER A 56 -10.13 -16.41 1.51
CA SER A 56 -10.32 -17.46 0.51
C SER A 56 -9.72 -18.80 0.94
N PHE A 57 -8.56 -18.78 1.59
CA PHE A 57 -7.94 -19.97 2.17
C PHE A 57 -8.76 -20.59 3.31
N LEU A 58 -9.45 -19.75 4.08
CA LEU A 58 -10.42 -20.20 5.10
C LEU A 58 -11.75 -20.65 4.49
N GLY A 59 -11.96 -20.48 3.18
CA GLY A 59 -13.21 -20.80 2.50
C GLY A 59 -14.33 -19.78 2.75
N LEU A 60 -13.99 -18.59 3.22
CA LEU A 60 -14.92 -17.49 3.53
C LEU A 60 -15.09 -16.51 2.35
N SER A 61 -14.45 -16.78 1.22
CA SER A 61 -14.59 -16.01 -0.03
C SER A 61 -15.69 -16.62 -0.91
N ASP A 62 -16.11 -15.89 -1.94
CA ASP A 62 -17.16 -16.32 -2.87
C ASP A 62 -16.76 -17.66 -3.54
N PRO A 63 -17.51 -18.76 -3.34
CA PRO A 63 -17.19 -20.07 -3.90
C PRO A 63 -17.17 -20.11 -5.43
N ASN A 64 -17.79 -19.12 -6.10
CA ASN A 64 -17.83 -19.05 -7.56
C ASN A 64 -16.53 -18.48 -8.16
N ILE A 65 -15.68 -17.83 -7.35
CA ILE A 65 -14.45 -17.19 -7.81
C ILE A 65 -13.25 -18.02 -7.37
N MET A 66 -12.57 -18.64 -8.34
CA MET A 66 -11.35 -19.41 -8.10
C MET A 66 -10.18 -18.47 -7.80
N SER A 67 -9.89 -18.23 -6.51
CA SER A 67 -8.72 -17.47 -6.08
C SER A 67 -7.56 -18.40 -5.71
N TRP A 68 -6.32 -17.88 -5.73
CA TRP A 68 -5.14 -18.66 -5.35
C TRP A 68 -5.20 -19.14 -3.88
N GLY A 69 -5.81 -18.35 -2.99
CA GLY A 69 -6.05 -18.75 -1.59
C GLY A 69 -7.02 -19.93 -1.50
N TYR A 70 -8.08 -19.94 -2.31
CA TYR A 70 -9.04 -21.04 -2.37
C TYR A 70 -8.41 -22.32 -2.93
N MET A 71 -7.53 -22.21 -3.93
CA MET A 71 -6.76 -23.36 -4.47
C MET A 71 -5.92 -24.04 -3.38
N ILE A 72 -5.30 -23.26 -2.49
CA ILE A 72 -4.54 -23.78 -1.36
C ILE A 72 -5.48 -24.46 -0.34
N GLY A 73 -6.61 -23.81 -0.01
CA GLY A 73 -7.58 -24.31 0.97
C GLY A 73 -8.23 -25.63 0.55
N SER A 74 -8.66 -25.73 -0.71
CA SER A 74 -9.29 -26.92 -1.30
C SER A 74 -8.31 -28.07 -1.52
N SER A 75 -7.01 -27.79 -1.69
CA SER A 75 -5.97 -28.82 -1.88
C SER A 75 -5.56 -29.53 -0.58
N ARG A 76 -6.12 -29.15 0.58
CA ARG A 76 -5.80 -29.77 1.88
C ARG A 76 -6.05 -31.28 1.91
N THR A 77 -7.07 -31.76 1.20
CA THR A 77 -7.39 -33.19 1.04
C THR A 77 -6.36 -33.93 0.18
N TYR A 78 -5.67 -33.23 -0.73
CA TYR A 78 -4.65 -33.79 -1.61
C TYR A 78 -3.22 -33.52 -1.14
N LEU A 79 -3.02 -32.88 0.01
CA LEU A 79 -1.69 -32.51 0.54
C LEU A 79 -0.70 -33.68 0.61
N ARG A 80 -1.18 -34.87 0.97
CA ARG A 80 -0.33 -36.08 1.05
C ARG A 80 0.07 -36.65 -0.31
N GLN A 81 -0.63 -36.29 -1.38
CA GLN A 81 -0.46 -36.87 -2.71
C GLN A 81 0.09 -35.86 -3.73
N ALA A 82 -0.24 -34.57 -3.56
CA ALA A 82 0.06 -33.47 -4.47
C ALA A 82 0.43 -32.20 -3.69
N TRP A 83 1.54 -32.25 -2.94
CA TRP A 83 2.07 -31.12 -2.15
C TRP A 83 2.30 -29.86 -3.00
N TRP A 84 2.67 -30.03 -4.29
CA TRP A 84 2.88 -28.96 -5.26
C TRP A 84 1.64 -28.06 -5.46
N THR A 85 0.43 -28.60 -5.32
CA THR A 85 -0.82 -27.84 -5.54
C THR A 85 -1.03 -26.73 -4.51
N VAL A 86 -0.34 -26.84 -3.36
CA VAL A 86 -0.30 -25.78 -2.33
C VAL A 86 0.92 -24.89 -2.51
N THR A 87 2.08 -25.46 -2.86
CA THR A 87 3.34 -24.71 -2.96
C THR A 87 3.34 -23.70 -4.10
N PHE A 88 2.82 -24.06 -5.27
CA PHE A 88 2.76 -23.16 -6.44
C PHE A 88 1.93 -21.89 -6.19
N PRO A 89 0.63 -21.99 -5.82
CA PRO A 89 -0.16 -20.79 -5.54
C PRO A 89 0.33 -20.04 -4.30
N GLY A 90 0.90 -20.72 -3.29
CA GLY A 90 1.50 -20.06 -2.13
C GLY A 90 2.71 -19.20 -2.50
N LEU A 91 3.61 -19.75 -3.33
CA LEU A 91 4.77 -19.02 -3.85
C LEU A 91 4.32 -17.86 -4.75
N ALA A 92 3.28 -18.05 -5.57
CA ALA A 92 2.74 -17.01 -6.42
C ALA A 92 2.20 -15.83 -5.61
N ILE A 93 1.41 -16.08 -4.54
CA ILE A 93 0.95 -15.01 -3.62
C ILE A 93 2.15 -14.32 -2.99
N PHE A 94 3.13 -15.08 -2.50
CA PHE A 94 4.33 -14.53 -1.87
C PHE A 94 5.10 -13.59 -2.81
N VAL A 95 5.35 -14.03 -4.05
CA VAL A 95 6.07 -13.23 -5.05
C VAL A 95 5.26 -11.99 -5.44
N THR A 96 3.94 -12.10 -5.62
CA THR A 96 3.07 -10.96 -5.93
C THR A 96 3.11 -9.91 -4.82
N VAL A 97 2.97 -10.33 -3.57
CA VAL A 97 2.98 -9.44 -2.40
C VAL A 97 4.34 -8.80 -2.21
N LEU A 98 5.41 -9.58 -2.35
CA LEU A 98 6.79 -9.06 -2.26
C LEU A 98 7.06 -8.05 -3.37
N SER A 99 6.61 -8.32 -4.60
CA SER A 99 6.73 -7.39 -5.72
C SER A 99 5.96 -6.09 -5.46
N LEU A 100 4.71 -6.18 -4.97
CA LEU A 100 3.90 -5.00 -4.62
C LEU A 100 4.52 -4.20 -3.47
N SER A 101 5.07 -4.87 -2.45
CA SER A 101 5.77 -4.23 -1.35
C SER A 101 6.99 -3.46 -1.84
N LEU A 102 7.84 -4.09 -2.65
CA LEU A 102 9.03 -3.46 -3.22
C LEU A 102 8.69 -2.30 -4.15
N VAL A 103 7.64 -2.42 -4.96
CA VAL A 103 7.14 -1.32 -5.80
C VAL A 103 6.61 -0.17 -4.93
N GLY A 104 5.91 -0.48 -3.84
CA GLY A 104 5.45 0.51 -2.87
C GLY A 104 6.60 1.26 -2.21
N ASP A 105 7.67 0.54 -1.83
CA ASP A 105 8.88 1.12 -1.25
C ASP A 105 9.64 1.97 -2.26
N TRP A 106 9.80 1.50 -3.51
CA TRP A 106 10.41 2.28 -4.58
C TRP A 106 9.62 3.55 -4.90
N LEU A 107 8.29 3.44 -4.93
CA LEU A 107 7.41 4.59 -5.10
C LEU A 107 7.50 5.56 -3.92
N ASN A 108 7.65 5.06 -2.68
CA ASN A 108 7.94 5.88 -1.50
C ASN A 108 9.24 6.66 -1.71
N ASP A 109 10.33 5.97 -2.02
CA ASP A 109 11.64 6.57 -2.20
C ASP A 109 11.65 7.63 -3.32
N PHE A 110 10.94 7.39 -4.42
CA PHE A 110 10.82 8.35 -5.51
C PHE A 110 10.01 9.59 -5.11
N LEU A 111 8.91 9.41 -4.38
CA LEU A 111 7.99 10.47 -3.99
C LEU A 111 8.42 11.22 -2.71
N ASN A 112 9.38 10.68 -1.96
CA ASN A 112 9.88 11.25 -0.72
C ASN A 112 11.31 11.79 -0.91
N PRO A 113 11.51 12.97 -1.54
CA PRO A 113 12.84 13.54 -1.83
C PRO A 113 13.62 14.00 -0.59
N LYS A 114 13.24 13.59 0.63
CA LYS A 114 13.73 14.19 1.88
C LYS A 114 15.05 13.63 2.42
N ASN A 115 15.67 12.63 1.79
CA ASN A 115 16.92 12.04 2.30
C ASN A 115 18.20 12.40 1.52
N ARG A 116 18.14 13.21 0.45
CA ARG A 116 19.36 13.65 -0.27
C ARG A 116 20.14 14.80 0.40
N GLY A 117 19.66 15.36 1.51
CA GLY A 117 20.25 16.55 2.13
C GLY A 117 21.13 16.33 3.37
N ARG A 118 21.39 15.09 3.81
CA ARG A 118 22.09 14.83 5.09
C ARG A 118 23.50 14.26 4.98
N SER A 119 24.04 14.17 3.75
CA SER A 119 25.42 13.75 3.48
C SER A 119 26.15 14.83 2.68
N ARG A 120 26.34 15.99 3.32
CA ARG A 120 27.39 16.96 3.00
C ARG A 120 27.51 17.91 4.19
N ASN A 121 28.03 17.34 5.28
CA ASN A 121 28.76 18.09 6.29
C ASN A 121 30.25 17.89 5.99
#